data_AF-A0A7W2FZV8-F1
#
_entry.id   AF-A0A7W2FZV8-F1
#
_cell.length_a   1.000
_cell.length_b   1.000
_cell.length_c   1.000
_cell.angle_alpha   90.00
_cell.angle_beta   90.00
_cell.angle_gamma   90.00
#
_symmetry.space_group_name_H-M   'P 1'
#
loop_
_entity.id
_entity.type
_entity.pdbx_description
1 polymer ?
#
loop_
_entity_poly.entity_id
_entity_poly.type
_entity_poly.pdbx_seq_one_letter_code
_entity_poly.pdbx_strand_id
1 'polypeptide(L)'
;MKQRDTNSIRYPKETDDKIEKLANSLGRSKKELFCQMVDYFYRSKKDPDDPNDEILKRELSSGINRILSFIRQQEKDFLLPLFTDSDVLKKISLRQKDFLEGIGKHLLTESEQTSIVAKRSEQILNGLKHLVSKQKEKEVLKEQFAQLLDYYINQREEMGWTTLGVKKEELIAHVRQSLKNL
;
A
#
# COMPACT_ATOMS: atom_id res chain seq x y z
N MET A 1 -3.13 -84.74 -31.16
CA MET A 1 -3.88 -83.93 -30.16
C MET A 1 -3.24 -84.15 -28.79
N LYS A 2 -2.57 -83.15 -28.22
CA LYS A 2 -1.99 -83.27 -26.87
C LYS A 2 -3.13 -83.26 -25.84
N GLN A 3 -3.20 -84.29 -24.99
CA GLN A 3 -4.08 -84.32 -23.81
C GLN A 3 -3.84 -83.05 -22.99
N ARG A 4 -4.85 -82.19 -22.86
CA ARG A 4 -4.73 -80.89 -22.17
C ARG A 4 -4.89 -80.98 -20.65
N ASP A 5 -5.36 -82.12 -20.14
CA ASP A 5 -5.75 -82.29 -18.74
C ASP A 5 -5.09 -83.53 -18.13
N THR A 6 -3.80 -83.43 -17.83
CA THR A 6 -3.01 -84.55 -17.30
C THR A 6 -2.85 -84.55 -15.79
N ASN A 7 -3.33 -83.50 -15.12
CA ASN A 7 -3.08 -83.27 -13.70
C ASN A 7 -4.37 -83.49 -12.89
N SER A 8 -4.27 -84.27 -11.81
CA SER A 8 -5.36 -84.53 -10.88
C SER A 8 -4.95 -84.11 -9.47
N ILE A 9 -5.83 -83.38 -8.78
CA ILE A 9 -5.64 -83.00 -7.38
C ILE A 9 -6.64 -83.80 -6.55
N ARG A 10 -6.16 -84.49 -5.51
CA ARG A 10 -7.02 -85.20 -4.55
C ARG A 10 -7.30 -84.27 -3.38
N TYR A 11 -8.57 -84.15 -2.99
CA TYR A 11 -9.02 -83.33 -1.87
C TYR A 11 -10.21 -84.02 -1.16
N PRO A 12 -10.53 -83.66 0.09
CA PRO A 12 -11.60 -84.30 0.86
C PRO A 12 -12.98 -84.14 0.20
N LYS A 13 -13.88 -85.10 0.42
CA LYS A 13 -15.26 -85.09 -0.12
C LYS A 13 -16.03 -83.82 0.26
N GLU A 14 -15.86 -83.34 1.49
CA GLU A 14 -16.48 -82.08 1.95
C GLU A 14 -16.05 -80.87 1.12
N THR A 15 -14.81 -80.85 0.61
CA THR A 15 -14.32 -79.80 -0.26
C THR A 15 -14.92 -79.93 -1.66
N ASP A 16 -15.18 -81.16 -2.12
CA ASP A 16 -15.88 -81.42 -3.38
C ASP A 16 -17.32 -80.88 -3.36
N ASP A 17 -18.06 -81.16 -2.28
CA ASP A 17 -19.43 -80.66 -2.12
C ASP A 17 -19.48 -79.12 -2.10
N LYS A 18 -18.46 -78.47 -1.50
CA LYS A 18 -18.32 -77.00 -1.48
C LYS A 18 -18.02 -76.45 -2.87
N ILE A 19 -17.06 -77.04 -3.59
CA ILE A 19 -16.69 -76.63 -4.95
C ILE A 19 -17.88 -76.85 -5.90
N GLU A 20 -18.64 -77.93 -5.74
CA GLU A 20 -19.83 -78.20 -6.56
C GLU A 20 -20.91 -77.14 -6.38
N LYS A 21 -21.24 -76.80 -5.13
CA LYS A 21 -22.21 -75.74 -4.82
C LYS A 21 -21.76 -74.40 -5.38
N LEU A 22 -20.47 -74.06 -5.23
CA LEU A 22 -19.90 -72.80 -5.71
C LEU A 22 -19.84 -72.73 -7.25
N ALA A 23 -19.50 -73.85 -7.90
CA ALA A 23 -19.47 -73.95 -9.36
C ALA A 23 -20.89 -73.79 -9.94
N ASN A 24 -21.87 -74.47 -9.34
CA ASN A 24 -23.28 -74.36 -9.74
C ASN A 24 -23.84 -72.96 -9.50
N SER A 25 -23.53 -72.30 -8.38
CA SER A 25 -24.02 -70.94 -8.10
C SER A 25 -23.44 -69.90 -9.06
N LEU A 26 -22.20 -70.11 -9.54
CA LEU A 26 -21.53 -69.23 -10.49
C LEU A 26 -21.77 -69.63 -11.96
N GLY A 27 -22.51 -70.72 -12.22
CA GLY A 27 -22.81 -71.22 -13.56
C GLY A 27 -21.59 -71.76 -14.32
N ARG A 28 -20.60 -72.31 -13.61
CA ARG A 28 -19.30 -72.75 -14.16
C ARG A 28 -19.06 -74.23 -13.88
N SER A 29 -18.17 -74.86 -14.64
CA SER A 29 -17.69 -76.21 -14.29
C SER A 29 -16.70 -76.15 -13.12
N LYS A 30 -16.61 -77.23 -12.32
CA LYS A 30 -15.62 -77.34 -11.21
C LYS A 30 -14.19 -77.00 -11.68
N LYS A 31 -13.83 -77.50 -12.86
CA LYS A 31 -12.52 -77.26 -13.50
C LYS A 31 -12.30 -75.78 -13.83
N GLU A 32 -13.28 -75.15 -14.47
CA GLU A 32 -13.19 -73.74 -14.87
C GLU A 32 -13.06 -72.83 -13.64
N LEU A 33 -13.88 -73.09 -12.62
CA LEU A 33 -13.81 -72.36 -11.35
C LEU A 33 -12.44 -72.50 -10.70
N PHE A 34 -11.89 -73.72 -10.65
CA PHE A 34 -10.55 -73.97 -10.11
C PHE A 34 -9.46 -73.19 -10.85
N CYS A 35 -9.43 -73.24 -12.19
CA CYS A 35 -8.46 -72.48 -12.97
C CYS A 35 -8.56 -70.98 -12.69
N GLN A 36 -9.76 -70.43 -12.62
CA GLN A 36 -10.00 -69.02 -12.30
C GLN A 36 -9.58 -68.64 -10.89
N MET A 37 -9.81 -69.52 -9.90
CA MET A 37 -9.34 -69.30 -8.52
C MET A 37 -7.81 -69.22 -8.48
N VAL A 38 -7.12 -70.16 -9.13
CA VAL A 38 -5.66 -70.16 -9.21
C VAL A 38 -5.15 -68.89 -9.89
N ASP A 39 -5.73 -68.51 -11.03
CA ASP A 39 -5.38 -67.26 -11.73
C ASP A 39 -5.65 -66.02 -10.87
N TYR A 40 -6.75 -66.01 -10.13
CA TYR A 40 -7.14 -64.91 -9.25
C TYR A 40 -6.13 -64.73 -8.12
N PHE A 41 -5.78 -65.79 -7.37
CA PHE A 41 -4.79 -65.71 -6.30
C PHE A 41 -3.40 -65.40 -6.83
N TYR A 42 -3.03 -65.95 -8.00
CA TYR A 42 -1.75 -65.66 -8.62
C TYR A 42 -1.61 -64.18 -9.05
N ARG A 43 -2.67 -63.58 -9.60
CA ARG A 43 -2.67 -62.17 -10.04
C ARG A 43 -2.82 -61.19 -8.89
N SER A 44 -3.74 -61.47 -7.98
CA SER A 44 -4.05 -60.59 -6.83
C SER A 44 -3.01 -60.69 -5.72
N LYS A 45 -2.16 -61.72 -5.72
CA LYS A 45 -1.19 -62.03 -4.65
C LYS A 45 -1.84 -62.18 -3.27
N LYS A 46 -3.15 -62.40 -3.23
CA LYS A 46 -3.90 -62.66 -2.00
C LYS A 46 -3.59 -64.06 -1.50
N ASP A 47 -3.50 -64.19 -0.19
CA ASP A 47 -3.38 -65.48 0.47
C ASP A 47 -4.78 -66.10 0.61
N PRO A 48 -5.06 -67.28 0.02
CA PRO A 48 -6.33 -67.97 0.21
C PRO A 48 -6.60 -68.40 1.66
N ASP A 49 -5.58 -68.42 2.52
CA ASP A 49 -5.70 -68.71 3.96
C ASP A 49 -5.92 -67.43 4.82
N ASP A 50 -5.90 -66.25 4.20
CA ASP A 50 -6.27 -64.97 4.83
C ASP A 50 -7.69 -64.53 4.40
N PRO A 51 -8.75 -64.99 5.11
CA PRO A 51 -10.12 -64.63 4.77
C PRO A 51 -10.45 -63.15 5.03
N ASN A 52 -9.60 -62.43 5.77
CA ASN A 52 -9.82 -61.05 6.18
C ASN A 52 -9.13 -60.02 5.28
N ASP A 53 -8.29 -60.46 4.34
CA ASP A 53 -7.56 -59.61 3.39
C ASP A 53 -6.78 -58.50 4.12
N GLU A 54 -5.96 -58.90 5.10
CA GLU A 54 -5.22 -57.99 5.99
C GLU A 54 -4.22 -57.13 5.21
N ILE A 55 -3.71 -57.64 4.09
CA ILE A 55 -2.85 -56.90 3.15
C ILE A 55 -3.62 -55.69 2.58
N LEU A 56 -4.83 -55.90 2.07
CA LEU A 56 -5.67 -54.83 1.53
C LEU A 56 -6.03 -53.80 2.61
N LYS A 57 -6.40 -54.25 3.82
CA LYS A 57 -6.69 -53.34 4.94
C LYS A 57 -5.48 -52.49 5.31
N ARG A 58 -4.29 -53.07 5.30
CA ARG A 58 -3.04 -52.37 5.61
C ARG A 58 -2.71 -51.33 4.54
N GLU A 59 -2.85 -51.68 3.26
CA GLU A 59 -2.63 -50.74 2.16
C GLU A 59 -3.62 -49.58 2.19
N LEU A 60 -4.91 -49.87 2.40
CA LEU A 60 -5.95 -48.85 2.53
C LEU A 60 -5.67 -47.92 3.71
N SER A 61 -5.33 -48.49 4.86
CA SER A 61 -4.97 -47.72 6.07
C SER A 61 -3.75 -46.85 5.83
N SER A 62 -2.73 -47.38 5.14
CA SER A 62 -1.54 -46.62 4.74
C SER A 62 -1.89 -45.46 3.82
N GLY A 63 -2.74 -45.70 2.81
CA GLY A 63 -3.23 -44.68 1.89
C GLY A 63 -3.98 -43.56 2.61
N ILE A 64 -4.92 -43.90 3.49
CA ILE A 64 -5.67 -42.94 4.31
C ILE A 64 -4.71 -42.11 5.18
N ASN A 65 -3.75 -42.75 5.84
CA ASN A 65 -2.76 -42.04 6.66
C ASN A 65 -1.90 -41.08 5.85
N ARG A 66 -1.55 -41.44 4.60
CA ARG A 66 -0.79 -40.56 3.70
C ARG A 66 -1.61 -39.33 3.30
N ILE A 67 -2.89 -39.51 2.98
CA ILE A 67 -3.81 -38.42 2.67
C ILE A 67 -3.98 -37.50 3.87
N LEU A 68 -4.24 -38.05 5.06
CA LEU A 68 -4.38 -37.27 6.29
C LEU A 68 -3.11 -36.48 6.63
N SER A 69 -1.93 -37.10 6.45
CA SER A 69 -0.65 -36.42 6.67
C SER A 69 -0.45 -35.28 5.67
N PHE A 70 -0.82 -35.48 4.41
CA PHE A 70 -0.77 -34.44 3.40
C PHE A 70 -1.70 -33.26 3.73
N ILE A 71 -2.94 -33.53 4.14
CA ILE A 71 -3.90 -32.50 4.55
C ILE A 71 -3.36 -31.70 5.75
N ARG A 72 -2.84 -32.39 6.77
CA ARG A 72 -2.22 -31.74 7.94
C ARG A 72 -1.03 -30.86 7.55
N GLN A 73 -0.21 -31.33 6.60
CA GLN A 73 0.91 -30.55 6.09
C GLN A 73 0.42 -29.31 5.32
N GLN A 74 -0.60 -29.44 4.47
CA GLN A 74 -1.19 -28.29 3.78
C GLN A 74 -1.80 -27.27 4.74
N GLU A 75 -2.48 -27.74 5.79
CA GLU A 75 -3.05 -26.86 6.82
C GLU A 75 -1.94 -26.07 7.53
N LYS A 76 -0.85 -26.74 7.89
CA LYS A 76 0.31 -26.13 8.54
C LYS A 76 1.05 -25.15 7.64
N ASP A 77 1.29 -25.52 6.39
CA ASP A 77 2.17 -24.76 5.49
C ASP A 77 1.44 -23.63 4.77
N PHE A 78 0.13 -23.73 4.55
CA PHE A 78 -0.63 -22.76 3.77
C PHE A 78 -1.77 -22.11 4.55
N LEU A 79 -2.66 -22.92 5.15
CA LEU A 79 -3.89 -22.37 5.73
C LEU A 79 -3.59 -21.51 6.97
N LEU A 80 -2.75 -22.00 7.90
CA LEU A 80 -2.38 -21.24 9.10
C LEU A 80 -1.66 -19.92 8.78
N PRO A 81 -0.64 -19.89 7.88
CA PRO A 81 -0.04 -18.63 7.44
C PRO A 81 -1.04 -17.68 6.80
N LEU A 82 -1.94 -18.15 5.91
CA LEU A 82 -2.95 -17.29 5.28
C LEU A 82 -3.85 -16.57 6.29
N PHE A 83 -4.32 -17.27 7.33
CA PHE A 83 -5.13 -16.65 8.37
C PHE A 83 -4.32 -15.63 9.18
N THR A 84 -3.07 -15.96 9.50
CA THR A 84 -2.19 -15.08 10.28
C THR A 84 -1.83 -13.82 9.49
N ASP A 85 -1.49 -13.97 8.21
CA ASP A 85 -1.13 -12.88 7.31
C ASP A 85 -2.32 -11.96 7.04
N SER A 86 -3.53 -12.52 6.91
CA SER A 86 -4.76 -11.73 6.79
C SER A 86 -4.97 -10.80 8.00
N ASP A 87 -4.76 -11.29 9.22
CA ASP A 87 -4.86 -10.48 10.43
C ASP A 87 -3.78 -9.41 10.51
N VAL A 88 -2.55 -9.72 10.07
CA VAL A 88 -1.46 -8.76 9.97
C VAL A 88 -1.80 -7.66 8.96
N LEU A 89 -2.28 -8.03 7.77
CA LEU A 89 -2.71 -7.09 6.73
C LEU A 89 -3.83 -6.18 7.23
N LYS A 90 -4.82 -6.72 7.95
CA LYS A 90 -5.89 -5.93 8.54
C LYS A 90 -5.37 -4.92 9.55
N LYS A 91 -4.42 -5.30 10.42
CA LYS A 91 -3.78 -4.40 11.37
C LYS A 91 -2.97 -3.30 10.68
N ILE A 92 -2.23 -3.65 9.62
CA ILE A 92 -1.46 -2.69 8.82
C ILE A 92 -2.40 -1.69 8.15
N SER A 93 -3.49 -2.17 7.55
CA SER A 93 -4.49 -1.32 6.89
C SER A 93 -5.13 -0.33 7.86
N LEU A 94 -5.49 -0.76 9.08
CA LEU A 94 -6.00 0.14 10.12
C LEU A 94 -4.97 1.20 10.51
N ARG A 95 -3.71 0.82 10.75
CA ARG A 95 -2.64 1.79 11.06
C ARG A 95 -2.38 2.77 9.91
N GLN A 96 -2.42 2.30 8.67
CA GLN A 96 -2.28 3.16 7.50
C GLN A 96 -3.41 4.17 7.42
N LYS A 97 -4.65 3.75 7.70
CA LYS A 97 -5.80 4.67 7.73
C LYS A 97 -5.59 5.77 8.76
N ASP A 98 -5.21 5.43 10.00
CA ASP A 98 -4.98 6.40 11.06
C ASP A 98 -3.84 7.36 10.71
N PHE A 99 -2.76 6.84 10.12
CA PHE A 99 -1.64 7.64 9.65
C PHE A 99 -2.03 8.62 8.53
N LEU A 100 -2.79 8.16 7.54
CA LEU A 100 -3.28 9.00 6.44
C LEU A 100 -4.26 10.06 6.94
N GLU A 101 -5.11 9.73 7.91
CA GLU A 101 -5.99 10.72 8.55
C GLU A 101 -5.17 11.78 9.30
N GLY A 102 -4.09 11.37 9.98
CA GLY A 102 -3.14 12.28 10.62
C GLY A 102 -2.47 13.24 9.62
N ILE A 103 -2.00 12.73 8.49
CA ILE A 103 -1.45 13.55 7.39
C ILE A 103 -2.50 14.53 6.87
N GLY A 104 -3.73 14.07 6.64
CA GLY A 104 -4.82 14.92 6.16
C GLY A 104 -5.10 16.10 7.10
N LYS A 105 -5.15 15.84 8.42
CA LYS A 105 -5.34 16.88 9.44
C LYS A 105 -4.17 17.88 9.47
N HIS A 106 -2.93 17.39 9.37
CA HIS A 106 -1.75 18.25 9.33
C HIS A 106 -1.76 19.17 8.10
N LEU A 107 -2.02 18.61 6.91
CA LEU A 107 -2.06 19.39 5.66
C LEU A 107 -3.13 20.48 5.69
N LEU A 108 -4.31 20.19 6.25
CA LEU A 108 -5.36 21.20 6.42
C LEU A 108 -4.91 22.33 7.35
N THR A 109 -4.33 21.98 8.49
CA THR A 109 -3.83 22.95 9.47
C THR A 109 -2.70 23.81 8.88
N GLU A 110 -1.77 23.19 8.17
CA GLU A 110 -0.64 23.86 7.52
C GLU A 110 -1.11 24.78 6.39
N SER A 111 -2.13 24.37 5.62
CA SER A 111 -2.76 25.20 4.60
C SER A 111 -3.39 26.47 5.21
N GLU A 112 -4.14 26.32 6.31
CA GLU A 112 -4.72 27.44 7.03
C GLU A 112 -3.64 28.40 7.55
N GLN A 113 -2.59 27.87 8.18
CA GLN A 113 -1.46 28.67 8.66
C GLN A 113 -0.75 29.41 7.53
N THR A 114 -0.51 28.72 6.41
CA THR A 114 0.12 29.30 5.22
C THR A 114 -0.72 30.45 4.67
N SER A 115 -2.05 30.31 4.65
CA SER A 115 -2.96 31.38 4.22
C SER A 115 -2.89 32.62 5.12
N ILE A 116 -2.75 32.42 6.43
CA ILE A 116 -2.60 33.51 7.41
C ILE A 116 -1.26 34.20 7.20
N VAL A 117 -0.18 33.44 7.04
CA VAL A 117 1.16 33.98 6.78
C VAL A 117 1.18 34.76 5.46
N ALA A 118 0.54 34.26 4.40
CA ALA A 118 0.42 34.95 3.13
C ALA A 118 -0.30 36.31 3.28
N LYS A 119 -1.44 36.34 3.97
CA LYS A 119 -2.18 37.60 4.26
C LYS A 119 -1.34 38.59 5.06
N ARG A 120 -0.63 38.11 6.09
CA ARG A 120 0.26 38.98 6.90
C ARG A 120 1.44 39.49 6.07
N SER A 121 2.01 38.66 5.21
CA SER A 121 3.09 39.05 4.30
C SER A 121 2.63 40.14 3.33
N GLU A 122 1.43 40.01 2.77
CA GLU A 122 0.82 41.03 1.92
C GLU A 122 0.64 42.38 2.64
N GLN A 123 0.17 42.35 3.89
CA GLN A 123 0.05 43.56 4.73
C GLN A 123 1.42 44.22 4.97
N ILE A 124 2.45 43.42 5.26
CA ILE A 124 3.82 43.91 5.46
C ILE A 124 4.34 44.54 4.16
N LEU A 125 4.14 43.89 3.01
CA LEU A 125 4.55 44.41 1.71
C LEU A 125 3.87 45.75 1.40
N ASN A 126 2.58 45.88 1.71
CA ASN A 126 1.84 47.13 1.52
C ASN A 126 2.35 48.24 2.47
N GLY A 127 2.63 47.91 3.73
CA GLY A 127 3.26 48.83 4.68
C GLY A 127 4.65 49.29 4.22
N LEU A 128 5.48 48.38 3.72
CA LEU A 128 6.79 48.68 3.15
C LEU A 128 6.68 49.60 1.93
N LYS A 129 5.74 49.33 1.01
CA LYS A 129 5.49 50.20 -0.16
C LYS A 129 5.13 51.62 0.28
N HIS A 130 4.27 51.76 1.28
CA HIS A 130 3.89 53.07 1.82
C HIS A 130 5.07 53.79 2.51
N LEU A 131 5.88 53.06 3.29
CA LEU A 131 7.08 53.65 3.91
C LEU A 131 8.09 54.11 2.84
N VAL A 132 8.30 53.31 1.80
CA VAL A 132 9.19 53.68 0.69
C VAL A 132 8.66 54.90 -0.07
N SER A 133 7.35 55.01 -0.30
CA SER A 133 6.78 56.20 -0.96
C SER A 133 6.94 57.45 -0.10
N LYS A 134 6.66 57.37 1.20
CA LYS A 134 6.85 58.49 2.14
C LYS A 134 8.32 58.90 2.26
N GLN A 135 9.23 57.94 2.23
CA GLN A 135 10.66 58.22 2.23
C GLN A 135 11.09 58.92 0.93
N LYS A 136 10.56 58.51 -0.24
CA LYS A 136 10.80 59.22 -1.50
C LYS A 136 10.27 60.65 -1.47
N GLU A 137 9.02 60.85 -1.04
CA GLU A 137 8.42 62.19 -0.88
C GLU A 137 9.28 63.10 0.01
N LYS A 138 9.78 62.55 1.13
CA LYS A 138 10.68 63.28 2.04
C LYS A 138 12.00 63.67 1.38
N GLU A 139 12.62 62.78 0.60
CA GLU A 139 13.87 63.12 -0.10
C GLU A 139 13.64 64.20 -1.18
N VAL A 140 12.52 64.13 -1.92
CA VAL A 140 12.15 65.19 -2.88
C VAL A 140 11.94 66.53 -2.16
N LEU A 141 11.23 66.55 -1.04
CA LEU A 141 10.97 67.77 -0.28
C LEU A 141 12.28 68.40 0.25
N LYS A 142 13.22 67.57 0.71
CA LYS A 142 14.56 68.05 1.13
C LYS A 142 15.33 68.66 -0.03
N GLU A 143 15.28 68.03 -1.21
CA GLU A 143 15.97 68.53 -2.41
C GLU A 143 15.38 69.89 -2.85
N GLN A 144 14.06 70.00 -2.91
CA GLN A 144 13.38 71.25 -3.25
C GLN A 144 13.65 72.36 -2.21
N PHE A 145 13.70 72.02 -0.92
CA PHE A 145 14.04 72.97 0.14
C PHE A 145 15.51 73.42 0.05
N ALA A 146 16.43 72.50 -0.26
CA ALA A 146 17.85 72.83 -0.47
C ALA A 146 18.01 73.80 -1.66
N GLN A 147 17.35 73.53 -2.79
CA GLN A 147 17.35 74.43 -3.95
C GLN A 147 16.80 75.83 -3.61
N LEU A 148 15.71 75.89 -2.83
CA LEU A 148 15.14 77.17 -2.39
C LEU A 148 16.09 77.93 -1.45
N LEU A 149 16.77 77.21 -0.56
CA LEU A 149 17.76 77.79 0.35
C LEU A 149 18.97 78.32 -0.42
N ASP A 150 19.51 77.55 -1.36
CA ASP A 150 20.62 77.96 -2.22
C ASP A 150 20.23 79.21 -3.05
N TYR A 151 19.03 79.23 -3.63
CA TYR A 151 18.50 80.42 -4.30
C TYR A 151 18.47 81.63 -3.37
N TYR A 152 17.96 81.47 -2.15
CA TYR A 152 17.90 82.56 -1.17
C TYR A 152 19.30 83.06 -0.77
N ILE A 153 20.26 82.16 -0.53
CA ILE A 153 21.65 82.50 -0.19
C ILE A 153 22.28 83.27 -1.33
N ASN A 154 22.21 82.76 -2.56
CA ASN A 154 22.79 83.40 -3.74
C ASN A 154 22.20 84.80 -3.97
N GLN A 155 20.87 84.93 -3.95
CA GLN A 155 20.21 86.23 -4.12
C GLN A 155 20.56 87.21 -2.99
N ARG A 156 20.73 86.72 -1.75
CA ARG A 156 21.14 87.57 -0.64
C ARG A 156 22.59 88.05 -0.77
N GLU A 157 23.50 87.18 -1.22
CA GLU A 157 24.90 87.53 -1.45
C GLU A 157 25.06 88.54 -2.59
N GLU A 158 24.32 88.37 -3.70
CA GLU A 158 24.27 89.31 -4.83
C GLU A 158 23.78 90.71 -4.42
N MET A 159 22.89 90.79 -3.43
CA MET A 159 22.27 92.05 -2.99
C MET A 159 23.22 92.98 -2.19
N GLY A 160 24.35 92.50 -1.65
CA GLY A 160 25.32 93.34 -0.92
C GLY A 160 24.74 94.19 0.25
N TRP A 161 25.56 95.05 0.87
CA TRP A 161 25.15 95.87 2.03
C TRP A 161 24.30 97.11 1.66
N THR A 162 24.25 97.52 0.39
CA THR A 162 23.63 98.78 -0.08
C THR A 162 22.23 98.62 -0.70
N THR A 163 21.59 97.45 -0.58
CA THR A 163 20.31 97.17 -1.23
C THR A 163 19.09 97.81 -0.57
N LEU A 164 18.24 98.41 -1.42
CA LEU A 164 16.92 98.98 -1.10
C LEU A 164 16.01 97.94 -0.43
N GLY A 165 15.32 98.33 0.66
CA GLY A 165 14.44 97.46 1.45
C GLY A 165 13.37 96.73 0.64
N VAL A 166 12.90 97.34 -0.46
CA VAL A 166 11.91 96.76 -1.39
C VAL A 166 12.38 95.44 -2.01
N LYS A 167 13.65 95.35 -2.43
CA LYS A 167 14.19 94.10 -3.03
C LYS A 167 14.31 92.97 -2.00
N LYS A 168 14.54 93.32 -0.73
CA LYS A 168 14.56 92.34 0.37
C LYS A 168 13.15 91.81 0.67
N GLU A 169 12.14 92.68 0.64
CA GLU A 169 10.74 92.27 0.81
C GLU A 169 10.25 91.39 -0.33
N GLU A 170 10.62 91.70 -1.58
CA GLU A 170 10.32 90.87 -2.76
C GLU A 170 10.96 89.47 -2.66
N LEU A 171 12.24 89.39 -2.25
CA LEU A 171 12.91 88.11 -2.03
C LEU A 171 12.22 87.29 -0.93
N ILE A 172 11.84 87.93 0.18
CA ILE A 172 11.11 87.28 1.28
C ILE A 172 9.73 86.81 0.81
N ALA A 173 9.01 87.62 0.03
CA ALA A 173 7.71 87.26 -0.52
C ALA A 173 7.82 86.08 -1.49
N HIS A 174 8.83 86.07 -2.37
CA HIS A 174 9.10 84.97 -3.30
C HIS A 174 9.41 83.68 -2.55
N VAL A 175 10.34 83.70 -1.58
CA VAL A 175 10.69 82.50 -0.80
C VAL A 175 9.50 81.98 0.01
N ARG A 176 8.70 82.87 0.63
CA ARG A 176 7.48 82.47 1.35
C ARG A 176 6.43 81.86 0.42
N GLN A 177 6.29 82.37 -0.80
CA GLN A 177 5.36 81.82 -1.78
C GLN A 177 5.83 80.45 -2.29
N SER A 178 7.13 80.29 -2.57
CA SER A 178 7.71 79.00 -2.96
C SER A 178 7.57 77.95 -1.84
N LEU A 179 7.75 78.34 -0.57
CA LEU A 179 7.48 77.49 0.60
C LEU A 179 6.01 77.09 0.76
N LYS A 180 5.08 77.91 0.30
CA LYS A 180 3.63 77.56 0.27
C LYS A 180 3.27 76.60 -0.85
N ASN A 181 4.07 76.55 -1.91
CA ASN A 181 3.85 75.72 -3.09
C ASN A 181 4.57 74.36 -3.01
N LEU A 182 5.35 74.14 -1.95
CA LEU A 182 6.00 72.90 -1.53
C LEU A 182 5.01 71.99 -0.78
#